data_AF-A0AA43JAF6-F1
#
_entry.id   AF-A0AA43JAF6-F1
#
_cell.length_a   1.000
_cell.length_b   1.000
_cell.length_c   1.000
_cell.angle_alpha   90.00
_cell.angle_beta   90.00
_cell.angle_gamma   90.00
#
_symmetry.space_group_name_H-M   'P 1'
#
loop_
_entity.id
_entity.type
_entity.pdbx_description
1 polymer ?
#
loop_
_entity_poly.entity_id
_entity_poly.type
_entity_poly.pdbx_seq_one_letter_code
_entity_poly.pdbx_strand_id
1 'polypeptide(L)'
;EAWITGIRRDQAPSRANAGIVEWDQKFELVKINPLARWSWNDVWTYIKVYEVPYNPLHDQHYPSIGCTHCTAPVAPGEDPRAGRWKNFAKTECGLHKS
;
A
#
# COMPACT_ATOMS: atom_id res chain seq x y z
N GLU A 1 -20.19 -0.18 11.70
CA GLU A 1 -19.69 0.43 10.43
C GLU A 1 -18.36 -0.20 10.06
N ALA A 2 -18.00 -0.23 8.78
CA ALA A 2 -16.78 -0.88 8.31
C ALA A 2 -16.23 -0.21 7.04
N TRP A 3 -14.93 -0.33 6.83
CA TRP A 3 -14.26 0.09 5.59
C TRP A 3 -13.31 -0.99 5.06
N ILE A 4 -13.00 -0.89 3.77
CA ILE A 4 -12.04 -1.76 3.08
C ILE A 4 -10.77 -0.97 2.82
N THR A 5 -9.61 -1.58 3.06
CA THR A 5 -8.31 -1.00 2.68
C THR A 5 -7.51 -1.93 1.78
N GLY A 6 -6.60 -1.34 1.00
CA GLY A 6 -5.65 -2.08 0.14
C GLY A 6 -4.35 -2.48 0.85
N ILE A 7 -4.34 -2.58 2.18
CA ILE A 7 -3.14 -3.05 2.92
C ILE A 7 -2.82 -4.49 2.52
N ARG A 8 -1.54 -4.72 2.25
CA ARG A 8 -0.97 -6.06 2.06
C ARG A 8 0.23 -6.24 2.99
N ARG A 9 0.44 -7.47 3.45
CA ARG A 9 1.52 -7.81 4.40
C ARG A 9 2.91 -7.66 3.77
N ASP A 10 3.01 -7.80 2.45
CA ASP A 10 4.25 -7.73 1.68
C ASP A 10 4.76 -6.30 1.45
N GLN A 11 3.98 -5.27 1.81
CA GLN A 11 4.30 -3.88 1.50
C GLN A 11 5.36 -3.27 2.41
N ALA A 12 5.42 -3.66 3.68
CA ALA A 12 6.35 -3.12 4.67
C ALA A 12 6.40 -4.00 5.92
N PRO A 13 7.50 -3.98 6.69
CA PRO A 13 7.60 -4.72 7.96
C PRO A 13 6.48 -4.40 8.97
N SER A 14 6.07 -3.12 9.05
CA SER A 14 4.96 -2.66 9.90
C SER A 14 3.61 -3.30 9.57
N ARG A 15 3.45 -3.83 8.35
CA ARG A 15 2.20 -4.41 7.84
C ARG A 15 2.21 -5.95 7.84
N ALA A 16 3.33 -6.57 8.17
CA ALA A 16 3.53 -8.02 8.05
C ALA A 16 2.45 -8.84 8.81
N ASN A 17 1.94 -8.29 9.91
CA ASN A 17 0.96 -8.94 10.78
C ASN A 17 -0.49 -8.45 10.56
N ALA A 18 -0.76 -7.66 9.51
CA ALA A 18 -2.10 -7.12 9.26
C ALA A 18 -3.14 -8.25 9.15
N GLY A 19 -4.19 -8.17 9.97
CA GLY A 19 -5.34 -9.07 9.92
C GLY A 19 -6.18 -8.87 8.67
N ILE A 20 -6.93 -9.90 8.26
CA ILE A 20 -7.95 -9.76 7.20
C ILE A 20 -9.12 -8.90 7.72
N VAL A 21 -9.45 -9.06 9.00
CA VAL A 21 -10.44 -8.24 9.72
C VAL A 21 -9.78 -7.76 11.01
N GLU A 22 -9.85 -6.47 11.29
CA GLU A 22 -9.24 -5.82 12.45
C GLU A 22 -10.20 -4.76 13.01
N TRP A 23 -10.11 -4.49 14.31
CA TRP A 23 -10.77 -3.31 14.89
C TRP A 23 -9.85 -2.10 14.78
N ASP A 24 -10.30 -1.04 14.12
CA ASP A 24 -9.59 0.23 14.07
C ASP A 24 -10.01 1.11 15.26
N GLN A 25 -9.18 1.09 16.31
CA GLN A 25 -9.43 1.89 17.51
C GLN A 25 -9.43 3.40 17.27
N LYS A 26 -8.74 3.89 16.23
CA LYS A 26 -8.65 5.33 15.97
C LYS A 26 -9.94 5.88 15.37
N PHE A 27 -10.57 5.08 14.51
CA PHE A 27 -11.77 5.46 13.77
C PHE A 27 -13.03 4.73 14.25
N GLU A 28 -12.90 3.92 15.31
CA GLU A 28 -13.99 3.17 15.96
C GLU A 28 -14.84 2.33 14.98
N LEU A 29 -14.17 1.64 14.05
CA LEU A 29 -14.84 0.85 13.02
C LEU A 29 -14.10 -0.45 12.69
N VAL A 30 -14.78 -1.33 11.96
CA VAL A 30 -14.18 -2.57 11.45
C VAL A 30 -13.36 -2.27 10.20
N LYS A 31 -12.10 -2.68 10.21
CA LYS A 31 -11.17 -2.58 9.09
C LYS A 31 -10.99 -3.93 8.41
N ILE A 32 -11.29 -3.98 7.11
CA ILE A 32 -11.20 -5.19 6.29
C ILE A 32 -10.08 -5.02 5.26
N ASN A 33 -9.11 -5.93 5.26
CA ASN A 33 -7.95 -5.94 4.36
C ASN A 33 -8.03 -7.20 3.47
N PRO A 34 -8.90 -7.25 2.45
CA PRO A 34 -9.12 -8.47 1.67
C PRO A 34 -7.86 -8.95 0.95
N LEU A 35 -6.98 -8.01 0.60
CA LEU A 35 -5.71 -8.27 -0.08
C LEU A 35 -4.54 -8.52 0.89
N ALA A 36 -4.78 -8.69 2.20
CA ALA A 36 -3.68 -8.77 3.17
C ALA A 36 -2.66 -9.87 2.85
N ARG A 37 -3.12 -10.99 2.25
CA ARG A 37 -2.29 -12.14 1.87
C ARG A 37 -1.70 -12.06 0.46
N TRP A 38 -2.13 -11.11 -0.35
CA TRP A 38 -1.65 -11.00 -1.73
C TRP A 38 -0.25 -10.39 -1.77
N SER A 39 0.56 -10.93 -2.66
CA SER A 39 1.83 -10.35 -3.05
C SER A 39 1.64 -9.26 -4.12
N TRP A 40 2.70 -8.49 -4.36
CA TRP A 40 2.81 -7.57 -5.48
C TRP A 40 2.47 -8.25 -6.82
N ASN A 41 2.98 -9.46 -7.02
CA ASN A 41 2.76 -10.21 -8.26
C ASN A 41 1.29 -10.62 -8.42
N ASP A 42 0.62 -11.01 -7.34
CA ASP A 42 -0.81 -11.37 -7.38
C ASP A 42 -1.67 -10.18 -7.82
N VAL A 43 -1.38 -8.99 -7.27
CA VAL A 43 -2.09 -7.74 -7.63
C VAL A 43 -1.89 -7.43 -9.11
N TRP A 44 -0.65 -7.45 -9.60
CA TRP A 44 -0.38 -7.13 -11.00
C TRP A 44 -0.88 -8.21 -11.96
N THR A 45 -0.86 -9.46 -11.56
CA THR A 45 -1.46 -10.55 -12.34
C THR A 45 -2.94 -10.30 -12.49
N TYR A 46 -3.65 -9.98 -11.40
CA TYR A 46 -5.07 -9.64 -11.45
C TYR A 46 -5.35 -8.42 -12.34
N ILE A 47 -4.59 -7.33 -12.16
CA ILE A 47 -4.73 -6.12 -13.00
C ILE A 47 -4.62 -6.47 -14.48
N LYS A 48 -3.64 -7.30 -14.87
CA LYS A 48 -3.40 -7.70 -16.26
C LYS A 48 -4.47 -8.65 -16.81
N VAL A 49 -4.83 -9.67 -16.04
CA VAL A 49 -5.81 -10.71 -16.46
C VAL A 49 -7.20 -10.11 -16.66
N TYR A 50 -7.58 -9.15 -15.81
CA TYR A 50 -8.90 -8.55 -15.82
C TYR A 50 -8.91 -7.12 -16.41
N GLU A 51 -7.81 -6.71 -17.05
CA GLU A 51 -7.66 -5.40 -17.70
C GLU A 51 -8.10 -4.23 -16.82
N VAL A 52 -7.79 -4.30 -15.53
CA VAL A 52 -8.18 -3.26 -14.56
C VAL A 52 -7.37 -2.00 -14.87
N PRO A 53 -8.02 -0.83 -15.05
CA PRO A 53 -7.29 0.42 -15.20
C PRO A 53 -6.42 0.70 -13.98
N TYR A 54 -5.15 1.06 -14.20
CA TYR A 54 -4.21 1.42 -13.15
C TYR A 54 -3.61 2.80 -13.42
N ASN A 55 -2.92 3.37 -12.43
CA ASN A 55 -2.30 4.68 -12.55
C ASN A 55 -1.06 4.63 -13.47
N PRO A 56 -0.98 5.43 -14.56
CA PRO A 56 0.16 5.42 -15.49
C PRO A 56 1.52 5.73 -14.85
N LEU A 57 1.55 6.34 -13.66
CA LEU A 57 2.80 6.55 -12.92
C LEU A 57 3.49 5.23 -12.53
N HIS A 58 2.77 4.12 -12.45
CA HIS A 58 3.39 2.81 -12.25
C HIS A 58 4.38 2.46 -13.37
N ASP A 59 4.11 2.88 -14.62
CA ASP A 59 5.02 2.70 -15.76
C ASP A 59 6.22 3.65 -15.73
N GLN A 60 6.15 4.68 -14.87
CA GLN A 60 7.19 5.67 -14.65
C GLN A 60 7.98 5.39 -13.36
N HIS A 61 8.00 4.13 -12.91
CA HIS A 61 8.72 3.66 -11.71
C HIS A 61 8.17 4.22 -10.38
N TYR A 62 6.85 4.46 -10.27
CA TYR A 62 6.19 4.77 -9.00
C TYR A 62 5.40 3.56 -8.46
N PRO A 63 6.03 2.60 -7.78
CA PRO A 63 5.34 1.42 -7.25
C PRO A 63 4.41 1.70 -6.06
N SER A 64 4.67 2.75 -5.28
CA SER A 64 3.77 3.21 -4.21
C SER A 64 3.48 4.70 -4.35
N ILE A 65 2.22 5.04 -4.63
CA ILE A 65 1.80 6.41 -4.93
C ILE A 65 1.11 7.03 -3.70
N GLY A 66 1.45 8.27 -3.39
CA GLY A 66 0.85 9.07 -2.32
C GLY A 66 0.65 10.52 -2.74
N CYS A 67 0.97 11.46 -1.86
CA CYS A 67 0.92 12.91 -2.14
C CYS A 67 2.05 13.31 -3.12
N THR A 68 1.84 14.34 -3.95
CA THR A 68 2.81 14.82 -4.94
C THR A 68 4.17 15.20 -4.32
N HIS A 69 4.17 15.80 -3.12
CA HIS A 69 5.39 16.20 -2.42
C HIS A 69 6.04 15.08 -1.59
N CYS A 70 5.36 13.95 -1.45
CA CYS A 70 5.72 12.85 -0.53
C CYS A 70 6.02 11.55 -1.28
N THR A 71 6.07 11.60 -2.62
CA THR A 71 6.17 10.45 -3.50
C THR A 71 7.18 10.73 -4.61
N ALA A 72 8.14 9.84 -4.78
CA ALA A 72 9.15 9.89 -5.83
C ALA A 72 9.23 8.52 -6.53
N PRO A 73 9.77 8.45 -7.76
CA PRO A 73 10.05 7.17 -8.39
C PRO A 73 11.17 6.45 -7.64
N VAL A 74 11.21 5.13 -7.76
CA VAL A 74 12.25 4.27 -7.17
C VAL A 74 13.18 3.74 -8.25
N ALA A 75 14.45 3.49 -7.90
CA ALA A 75 15.39 2.85 -8.80
C ALA A 75 15.13 1.33 -8.90
N PRO A 76 15.55 0.67 -9.98
CA PRO A 76 15.45 -0.79 -10.11
C PRO A 76 16.11 -1.51 -8.92
N GLY A 77 15.37 -2.42 -8.28
CA GLY A 77 15.85 -3.20 -7.13
C GLY A 77 15.68 -2.50 -5.76
N GLU A 78 15.26 -1.23 -5.72
CA GLU A 78 14.90 -0.58 -4.46
C GLU A 78 13.58 -1.13 -3.89
N ASP A 79 13.38 -0.92 -2.59
CA ASP A 79 12.11 -1.22 -1.92
C ASP A 79 10.95 -0.47 -2.63
N PRO A 80 9.84 -1.15 -2.98
CA PRO A 80 8.70 -0.55 -3.67
C PRO A 80 8.03 0.64 -2.95
N ARG A 81 8.31 0.85 -1.66
CA ARG A 81 7.86 1.98 -0.86
C ARG A 81 8.95 2.99 -0.54
N ALA A 82 10.20 2.80 -0.98
CA ALA A 82 11.30 3.75 -0.78
C ALA A 82 10.98 5.15 -1.32
N GLY A 83 10.13 5.24 -2.34
CA GLY A 83 9.66 6.51 -2.89
C GLY A 83 8.71 7.29 -1.97
N ARG A 84 8.15 6.67 -0.94
CA ARG A 84 7.23 7.31 0.03
C ARG A 84 8.04 8.00 1.13
N TRP A 85 7.63 9.22 1.47
CA TRP A 85 8.26 10.00 2.54
C TRP A 85 9.75 10.28 2.30
N LYS A 86 10.18 10.27 1.03
CA LYS A 86 11.54 10.66 0.65
C LYS A 86 11.82 12.05 1.23
N ASN A 87 12.81 12.16 2.12
CA ASN A 87 13.18 13.35 2.89
C ASN A 87 12.31 13.70 4.14
N PHE A 88 11.49 12.77 4.64
CA PHE A 88 10.72 12.94 5.88
C PHE A 88 11.05 11.84 6.89
N ALA A 89 10.98 12.15 8.19
CA ALA A 89 11.17 11.17 9.27
C ALA A 89 10.00 10.17 9.45
N LYS A 90 9.00 10.23 8.57
CA LYS A 90 7.74 9.48 8.66
C LYS A 90 7.84 8.21 7.85
N THR A 91 7.33 7.10 8.38
CA THR A 91 7.36 5.79 7.71
C THR A 91 5.97 5.32 7.28
N GLU A 92 4.92 5.72 7.98
CA GLU A 92 3.53 5.32 7.68
C GLU A 92 2.55 6.48 7.62
N CYS A 93 1.48 6.28 6.85
CA CYS A 93 0.39 7.26 6.75
C CYS A 93 -0.43 7.27 8.05
N GLY A 94 -0.90 8.45 8.47
CA GLY A 94 -1.74 8.59 9.67
C GLY A 94 -3.15 7.99 9.54
N LEU A 95 -3.48 7.44 8.37
CA LEU A 95 -4.68 6.62 8.13
C LEU A 95 -4.56 5.20 8.71
N HIS A 96 -3.36 4.79 9.09
CA HIS A 96 -3.10 3.46 9.64
C HIS A 96 -2.34 3.60 10.96
N LYS A 97 -2.42 2.57 11.80
CA LYS A 97 -1.56 2.49 12.98
C LYS A 97 -0.10 2.42 12.53
N SER A 98 0.73 3.29 13.11
CA SER A 98 2.18 3.27 13.01
C SER A 98 2.76 2.08 13.78
#